data_AF-A0A6H5J4T0-F1
#
_entry.id   AF-A0A6H5J4T0-F1
#
_cell.length_a   1.000
_cell.length_b   1.000
_cell.length_c   1.000
_cell.angle_alpha   90.00
_cell.angle_beta   90.00
_cell.angle_gamma   90.00
#
_symmetry.space_group_name_H-M   'P 1'
#
loop_
_entity.id
_entity.type
_entity.pdbx_description
1 polymer ?
#
loop_
_entity_poly.entity_id
_entity_poly.type
_entity_poly.pdbx_seq_one_letter_code
_entity_poly.pdbx_strand_id
1 'polypeptide(L)'
;MSFVRTVRMRVPAGTAKPGPAIGQALGPLGINMMEFCKKFNEETKHIVQNTPMPCELTAYTDRSFTFKLSTPQTTWMLKRCAGIKKGGSRAGHEYCGKIGLKALYEIAKVKNAEEHSVLLPLESVCKSVRATALSMGLEIVDDRESLKQKGGGL
;
A
#
# COMPACT_ATOMS: atom_id res chain seq x y z
N MET A 1 25.26 -15.91 6.93
CA MET A 1 24.44 -15.77 5.71
C MET A 1 24.89 -14.54 4.97
N SER A 2 25.52 -14.72 3.81
CA SER A 2 26.12 -13.61 3.05
C SER A 2 25.04 -12.92 2.23
N PHE A 3 24.85 -11.63 2.49
CA PHE A 3 23.91 -10.76 1.79
C PHE A 3 24.40 -10.46 0.37
N VAL A 4 23.54 -10.61 -0.63
CA VAL A 4 23.86 -10.26 -2.02
C VAL A 4 23.30 -8.89 -2.36
N ARG A 5 21.97 -8.77 -2.32
CA ARG A 5 21.27 -7.56 -2.76
C ARG A 5 19.84 -7.52 -2.21
N THR A 6 19.37 -6.31 -1.94
CA THR A 6 17.95 -6.04 -1.68
C THR A 6 17.31 -5.42 -2.92
N VAL A 7 16.14 -5.91 -3.30
CA VAL A 7 15.33 -5.36 -4.39
C VAL A 7 13.97 -4.96 -3.85
N ARG A 8 13.57 -3.72 -4.14
CA ARG A 8 12.26 -3.19 -3.80
C ARG A 8 11.38 -3.23 -5.05
N MET A 9 10.23 -3.90 -4.95
CA MET A 9 9.28 -3.98 -6.03
C MET A 9 7.85 -3.76 -5.51
N ARG A 10 6.92 -3.49 -6.42
CA ARG A 10 5.50 -3.38 -6.10
C ARG A 10 4.76 -4.51 -6.80
N VAL A 11 4.01 -5.30 -6.03
CA VAL A 11 3.29 -6.46 -6.53
C VAL A 11 1.83 -6.39 -6.08
N PRO A 12 0.84 -6.63 -6.96
CA PRO A 12 -0.56 -6.66 -6.56
C PRO A 12 -0.86 -7.88 -5.67
N ALA A 13 -1.43 -7.62 -4.49
CA ALA A 13 -1.86 -8.63 -3.53
C ALA A 13 -2.87 -9.62 -4.14
N GLY A 14 -2.74 -10.91 -3.79
CA GLY A 14 -3.66 -11.99 -4.19
C GLY A 14 -3.64 -12.40 -5.67
N THR A 15 -2.98 -11.61 -6.54
CA THR A 15 -2.90 -11.88 -7.98
C THR A 15 -1.47 -11.76 -8.51
N ALA A 16 -0.46 -12.06 -7.68
CA ALA A 16 0.93 -12.07 -8.12
C ALA A 16 1.14 -13.19 -9.14
N LYS A 17 1.63 -12.81 -10.33
CA LYS A 17 1.98 -13.72 -11.42
C LYS A 17 3.37 -13.38 -11.94
N PRO A 18 4.16 -14.38 -12.38
CA PRO A 18 5.46 -14.14 -12.98
C PRO A 18 5.26 -13.30 -14.25
N GLY A 19 5.79 -12.08 -14.23
CA GLY A 19 5.71 -11.13 -15.32
C GLY A 19 7.03 -10.40 -15.53
N PRO A 20 7.16 -9.58 -16.59
CA PRO A 20 8.42 -8.95 -16.97
C PRO A 20 9.06 -8.11 -15.84
N ALA A 21 8.24 -7.38 -15.07
CA ALA A 21 8.72 -6.54 -13.97
C ALA A 21 9.33 -7.35 -12.81
N ILE A 22 8.68 -8.45 -12.40
CA ILE A 22 9.22 -9.37 -11.38
C ILE A 22 10.44 -10.10 -11.94
N GLY A 23 10.41 -10.43 -13.23
CA GLY A 23 11.51 -11.09 -13.92
C GLY A 23 12.78 -10.27 -14.01
N GLN A 24 12.69 -8.96 -14.29
CA GLN A 24 13.84 -8.05 -14.27
C GLN A 24 14.45 -7.90 -12.86
N ALA A 25 13.61 -7.95 -11.83
CA ALA A 25 14.05 -7.84 -10.44
C ALA A 25 14.73 -9.13 -9.92
N LEU A 26 14.14 -10.30 -10.21
CA LEU A 26 14.57 -11.59 -9.64
C LEU A 26 15.48 -12.41 -10.56
N GLY A 27 15.38 -12.21 -11.87
CA GLY A 27 16.18 -12.89 -12.90
C GLY A 27 17.69 -12.82 -12.68
N PRO A 28 18.30 -11.63 -12.49
CA PRO A 28 19.75 -11.54 -12.27
C PRO A 28 20.21 -12.14 -10.94
N LEU A 29 19.28 -12.42 -10.02
CA LEU A 29 19.55 -13.02 -8.71
C LEU A 29 19.41 -14.55 -8.72
N GLY A 30 18.90 -15.14 -9.82
CA GLY A 30 18.69 -16.58 -9.94
C GLY A 30 17.61 -17.14 -9.00
N ILE A 31 16.67 -16.29 -8.56
CA ILE A 31 15.58 -16.67 -7.65
C ILE A 31 14.39 -17.25 -8.44
N ASN A 32 13.76 -18.30 -7.90
CA ASN A 32 12.57 -18.89 -8.50
C ASN A 32 11.34 -17.98 -8.35
N MET A 33 10.94 -17.34 -9.45
CA MET A 33 9.82 -16.40 -9.50
C MET A 33 8.48 -17.05 -9.13
N MET A 34 8.28 -18.33 -9.49
CA MET A 34 7.02 -19.03 -9.23
C MET A 34 6.85 -19.30 -7.74
N GLU A 35 7.94 -19.66 -7.06
CA GLU A 35 7.94 -19.87 -5.61
C GLU A 35 7.67 -18.56 -4.86
N PHE A 36 8.30 -17.47 -5.29
CA PHE A 36 8.02 -16.13 -4.76
C PHE A 36 6.55 -15.75 -4.92
N CYS A 37 5.98 -15.91 -6.13
CA CYS A 37 4.57 -15.55 -6.36
C CYS A 37 3.60 -16.38 -5.51
N LYS A 38 3.89 -17.67 -5.28
CA LYS A 38 3.07 -18.52 -4.39
C LYS A 38 3.12 -18.04 -2.94
N LYS A 39 4.32 -17.88 -2.38
CA LYS A 39 4.53 -17.39 -1.00
C LYS A 39 3.91 -16.00 -0.81
N PHE A 40 4.12 -15.11 -1.77
CA PHE A 40 3.54 -13.77 -1.75
C PHE A 40 2.00 -13.79 -1.78
N ASN A 41 1.40 -14.63 -2.63
CA ASN A 41 -0.05 -14.75 -2.67
C ASN A 41 -0.59 -15.36 -1.37
N GLU A 42 0.09 -16.34 -0.78
CA GLU A 42 -0.27 -16.94 0.51
C GLU A 42 -0.25 -15.93 1.65
N GLU A 43 0.83 -15.16 1.78
CA GLU A 43 0.92 -14.11 2.77
C GLU A 43 -0.11 -13.00 2.51
N THR A 44 -0.38 -12.63 1.26
CA THR A 44 -1.34 -11.56 0.93
C THR A 44 -2.80 -12.02 0.83
N LYS A 45 -3.14 -13.28 1.15
CA LYS A 45 -4.52 -13.82 1.08
C LYS A 45 -5.52 -13.04 1.95
N HIS A 46 -5.07 -12.49 3.07
CA HIS A 46 -5.91 -11.73 4.00
C HIS A 46 -6.08 -10.25 3.60
N ILE A 47 -5.33 -9.80 2.59
CA ILE A 47 -5.33 -8.42 2.10
C ILE A 47 -6.25 -8.33 0.88
N VAL A 48 -6.90 -7.17 0.70
CA VAL A 48 -7.76 -6.92 -0.46
C VAL A 48 -6.99 -7.19 -1.76
N GLN A 49 -7.56 -8.01 -2.64
CA GLN A 49 -6.96 -8.37 -3.91
C GLN A 49 -6.70 -7.12 -4.78
N ASN A 50 -5.63 -7.18 -5.58
CA ASN A 50 -5.19 -6.09 -6.46
C ASN A 50 -4.71 -4.82 -5.73
N THR A 51 -4.40 -4.95 -4.43
CA THR A 51 -3.76 -3.88 -3.67
C THR A 51 -2.26 -3.88 -4.00
N PRO A 52 -1.68 -2.77 -4.48
CA PRO A 52 -0.25 -2.69 -4.78
C PRO A 52 0.54 -2.67 -3.46
N MET A 53 1.13 -3.82 -3.13
CA MET A 53 1.95 -4.00 -1.94
C MET A 53 3.41 -3.76 -2.29
N PRO A 54 4.08 -2.83 -1.61
CA PRO A 54 5.54 -2.76 -1.64
C PRO A 54 6.13 -4.02 -0.97
N CYS A 55 7.04 -4.66 -1.67
CA CYS A 55 7.75 -5.84 -1.22
C CYS A 55 9.25 -5.56 -1.28
N GLU A 56 9.92 -5.77 -0.17
CA GLU A 56 11.38 -5.71 -0.07
C GLU A 56 11.90 -7.14 -0.04
N LEU A 57 12.55 -7.57 -1.12
CA LEU A 57 13.13 -8.89 -1.24
C LEU A 57 14.63 -8.81 -1.02
N THR A 58 15.13 -9.64 -0.11
CA THR A 58 16.55 -9.81 0.18
C THR A 58 17.02 -11.14 -0.37
N ALA A 59 18.01 -11.09 -1.27
CA ALA A 59 18.63 -12.26 -1.86
C ALA A 59 19.94 -12.62 -1.15
N TYR A 60 20.16 -13.91 -0.97
CA TYR A 60 21.37 -14.47 -0.37
C TYR A 60 22.21 -15.24 -1.40
N THR A 61 23.46 -15.51 -1.05
CA THR A 61 24.45 -16.14 -1.96
C THR A 61 24.12 -17.58 -2.34
N ASP A 62 23.29 -18.26 -1.55
CA ASP A 62 22.81 -19.63 -1.78
C ASP A 62 21.57 -19.68 -2.69
N ARG A 63 21.19 -18.57 -3.32
CA ARG A 63 19.96 -18.40 -4.11
C ARG A 63 18.68 -18.50 -3.26
N SER A 64 18.80 -18.50 -1.94
CA SER A 64 17.66 -18.32 -1.06
C SER A 64 17.21 -16.85 -1.06
N PHE A 65 15.95 -16.63 -0.71
CA PHE A 65 15.37 -15.30 -0.60
C PHE A 65 14.49 -15.19 0.64
N THR A 66 14.55 -14.02 1.27
CA THR A 66 13.56 -13.58 2.25
C THR A 66 12.87 -12.37 1.66
N PHE A 67 11.59 -12.19 1.99
CA PHE A 67 10.88 -10.98 1.60
C PHE A 67 10.10 -10.45 2.78
N LYS A 68 10.02 -9.12 2.85
CA LYS A 68 9.18 -8.42 3.80
C LYS A 68 8.11 -7.66 3.03
N LEU A 69 6.86 -7.90 3.44
CA LEU A 69 5.72 -7.13 2.96
C LEU A 69 5.57 -5.89 3.84
N SER A 70 5.45 -4.73 3.21
CA SER A 70 5.03 -3.51 3.88
C SER A 70 3.61 -3.16 3.45
N THR A 71 2.93 -2.39 4.27
CA THR A 71 1.54 -1.99 4.08
C THR A 71 1.35 -1.32 2.73
N PRO A 72 0.13 -1.43 2.19
CA PRO A 72 -0.24 -0.71 1.00
C PRO A 72 0.12 0.77 1.11
N GLN A 73 0.50 1.38 0.00
CA GLN A 73 0.76 2.82 0.00
C GLN A 73 -0.47 3.56 0.51
N THR A 74 -0.25 4.49 1.44
CA THR A 74 -1.31 5.33 2.03
C THR A 74 -2.11 6.04 0.94
N THR A 75 -1.45 6.48 -0.13
CA THR A 75 -2.08 7.04 -1.34
C THR A 75 -3.12 6.11 -1.96
N TRP A 76 -2.85 4.80 -2.02
CA TRP A 76 -3.78 3.83 -2.58
C TRP A 76 -4.96 3.57 -1.63
N MET A 77 -4.70 3.45 -0.33
CA MET A 77 -5.76 3.29 0.69
C MET A 77 -6.71 4.49 0.69
N LEU A 78 -6.16 5.71 0.66
CA LEU A 78 -6.94 6.95 0.58
C LEU A 78 -7.78 7.02 -0.68
N LYS A 79 -7.22 6.63 -1.84
CA LYS A 79 -7.97 6.55 -3.11
C LYS A 79 -9.14 5.57 -3.04
N ARG A 80 -8.91 4.40 -2.43
CA ARG A 80 -9.95 3.38 -2.24
C ARG A 80 -11.07 3.88 -1.33
N CYS A 81 -10.74 4.50 -0.21
CA CYS A 81 -11.72 5.04 0.74
C CYS A 81 -12.50 6.23 0.17
N ALA A 82 -11.86 7.09 -0.62
CA ALA A 82 -12.50 8.23 -1.27
C ALA A 82 -13.18 7.89 -2.61
N GLY A 83 -13.04 6.65 -3.11
CA GLY A 83 -13.66 6.21 -4.37
C GLY A 83 -13.03 6.81 -5.64
N ILE A 84 -11.83 7.39 -5.55
CA ILE A 84 -11.19 8.12 -6.65
C ILE A 84 -10.12 7.28 -7.36
N LYS A 85 -10.04 7.38 -8.70
CA LYS A 85 -9.03 6.67 -9.50
C LYS A 85 -7.75 7.51 -9.72
N LYS A 86 -7.88 8.83 -9.83
CA LYS A 86 -6.77 9.80 -9.97
C LYS A 86 -6.80 10.79 -8.80
N GLY A 87 -5.61 11.18 -8.33
CA GLY A 87 -5.48 12.30 -7.38
C GLY A 87 -5.66 13.63 -8.10
N GLY A 88 -5.86 14.71 -7.33
CA GLY A 88 -5.98 16.06 -7.87
C GLY A 88 -4.70 16.47 -8.61
N SER A 89 -4.87 17.15 -9.75
CA SER A 89 -3.73 17.62 -10.54
C SER A 89 -3.05 18.85 -9.92
N ARG A 90 -3.76 19.58 -9.05
CA ARG A 90 -3.24 20.68 -8.22
C ARG A 90 -3.72 20.55 -6.77
N ALA A 91 -2.80 20.20 -5.88
CA ALA A 91 -3.05 20.17 -4.45
C ALA A 91 -3.47 21.56 -3.95
N GLY A 92 -4.54 21.63 -3.14
CA GLY A 92 -5.01 22.87 -2.50
C GLY A 92 -5.89 23.78 -3.37
N HIS A 93 -5.96 23.57 -4.69
CA HIS A 93 -6.85 24.32 -5.58
C HIS A 93 -8.06 23.50 -6.04
N GLU A 94 -7.88 22.20 -6.24
CA GLU A 94 -8.97 21.30 -6.64
C GLU A 94 -9.05 20.13 -5.67
N TYR A 95 -10.24 19.92 -5.10
CA TYR A 95 -10.52 18.74 -4.31
C TYR A 95 -11.01 17.62 -5.23
N CYS A 96 -10.24 16.53 -5.32
CA CYS A 96 -10.59 15.39 -6.17
C CYS A 96 -11.54 14.40 -5.49
N GLY A 97 -11.78 14.53 -4.19
CA GLY A 97 -12.66 13.67 -3.41
C GLY A 97 -12.72 14.05 -1.94
N LYS A 98 -13.61 13.40 -1.20
CA LYS A 98 -13.83 13.61 0.24
C LYS A 98 -13.48 12.36 1.02
N ILE A 99 -12.89 12.53 2.21
CA ILE A 99 -12.64 11.43 3.14
C ILE A 99 -13.08 11.80 4.55
N GLY A 100 -13.78 10.88 5.23
CA GLY A 100 -14.20 11.05 6.62
C GLY A 100 -13.06 10.81 7.61
N LEU A 101 -13.14 11.45 8.78
CA LEU A 101 -12.19 11.27 9.87
C LEU A 101 -12.08 9.81 10.35
N LYS A 102 -13.20 9.07 10.43
CA LYS A 102 -13.18 7.64 10.78
C LYS A 102 -12.34 6.80 9.82
N ALA A 103 -12.52 6.97 8.51
CA ALA A 103 -11.75 6.24 7.51
C ALA A 103 -10.25 6.56 7.63
N LEU A 104 -9.91 7.81 7.92
CA LEU A 104 -8.53 8.24 8.15
C LEU A 104 -7.91 7.55 9.37
N TYR A 105 -8.69 7.42 10.45
CA TYR A 105 -8.28 6.74 11.67
C TYR A 105 -8.13 5.22 11.49
N GLU A 106 -9.01 4.58 10.71
CA GLU A 106 -8.89 3.17 10.35
C GLU A 106 -7.63 2.91 9.52
N ILE A 107 -7.34 3.74 8.52
CA ILE A 107 -6.11 3.67 7.73
C ILE A 107 -4.88 3.85 8.64
N ALA A 108 -4.93 4.81 9.56
CA ALA A 108 -3.84 5.05 10.50
C ALA A 108 -3.60 3.86 11.44
N LYS A 109 -4.66 3.18 11.91
CA LYS A 109 -4.54 1.96 12.72
C LYS A 109 -3.87 0.82 11.95
N VAL A 110 -4.33 0.58 10.72
CA VAL A 110 -3.73 -0.45 9.85
C VAL A 110 -2.25 -0.17 9.60
N LYS A 111 -1.91 1.11 9.39
CA LYS A 111 -0.51 1.53 9.18
C LYS A 111 0.33 1.48 10.46
N ASN A 112 -0.25 1.79 11.61
CA ASN A 112 0.42 1.74 12.91
C ASN A 112 0.72 0.29 13.33
N ALA A 113 -0.08 -0.69 12.90
CA ALA A 113 0.19 -2.11 13.11
C ALA A 113 1.44 -2.64 12.39
N GLU A 114 2.09 -1.84 11.53
CA GLU A 114 3.37 -2.23 10.93
C GLU A 114 4.56 -2.09 11.86
N GLU A 115 5.48 -3.05 11.77
CA GLU A 115 6.76 -3.09 12.48
C GLU A 115 7.53 -1.75 12.47
N HIS A 116 7.48 -0.99 11.36
CA HIS A 116 8.13 0.31 11.23
C HIS A 116 7.38 1.48 11.90
N SER A 117 6.08 1.35 12.10
CA SER A 117 5.21 2.42 12.64
C SER A 117 4.70 2.14 14.06
N VAL A 118 4.92 0.93 14.61
CA VAL A 118 4.53 0.56 15.99
C VAL A 118 5.15 1.50 17.03
N LEU A 119 6.37 2.00 16.76
CA LEU A 119 7.08 2.90 17.67
C LEU A 119 6.55 4.33 17.67
N LEU A 120 5.68 4.69 16.72
CA LEU A 120 5.10 6.03 16.63
C LEU A 120 3.73 6.08 17.32
N PRO A 121 3.43 7.16 18.06
CA PRO A 121 2.10 7.34 18.60
C PRO A 121 1.08 7.43 17.46
N LEU A 122 -0.10 6.86 17.67
CA LEU A 122 -1.17 6.80 16.67
C LEU A 122 -1.54 8.19 16.12
N GLU A 123 -1.44 9.23 16.95
CA GLU A 123 -1.65 10.63 16.53
C GLU A 123 -0.66 11.09 15.45
N SER A 124 0.61 10.71 15.56
CA SER A 124 1.63 11.04 14.55
C SER A 124 1.32 10.34 13.23
N VAL A 125 0.91 9.07 13.29
CA VAL A 125 0.50 8.32 12.09
C VAL A 125 -0.74 8.96 11.45
N CYS A 126 -1.75 9.33 12.26
CA CYS A 126 -2.92 10.06 11.79
C CYS A 126 -2.54 11.39 11.10
N LYS A 127 -1.64 12.18 11.70
CA LYS A 127 -1.14 13.43 11.09
C LYS A 127 -0.46 13.18 9.75
N SER A 128 0.37 12.15 9.63
CA SER A 128 1.02 11.78 8.36
C SER A 128 0.02 11.34 7.30
N VAL A 129 -0.99 10.54 7.66
CA VAL A 129 -2.06 10.11 6.73
C VAL A 129 -2.88 11.32 6.29
N ARG A 130 -3.22 12.23 7.21
CA ARG A 130 -3.90 13.51 6.92
C ARG A 130 -3.10 14.38 5.96
N ALA A 131 -1.81 14.57 6.20
CA ALA A 131 -0.95 15.35 5.32
C ALA A 131 -0.91 14.74 3.90
N THR A 132 -0.86 13.42 3.80
CA THR A 132 -0.91 12.71 2.52
C THR A 132 -2.24 12.95 1.79
N ALA A 133 -3.37 12.90 2.50
CA ALA A 133 -4.68 13.17 1.93
C ALA A 133 -4.78 14.61 1.36
N LEU A 134 -4.32 15.60 2.13
CA LEU A 134 -4.30 16.99 1.70
C LEU A 134 -3.39 17.20 0.47
N SER A 135 -2.20 16.59 0.46
CA SER A 135 -1.28 16.65 -0.68
C SER A 135 -1.84 16.01 -1.95
N MET A 136 -2.84 15.13 -1.83
CA MET A 136 -3.52 14.52 -2.96
C MET A 136 -4.73 15.32 -3.45
N GLY A 137 -5.10 16.40 -2.75
CA GLY A 137 -6.33 17.14 -3.00
C GLY A 137 -7.57 16.43 -2.44
N LEU A 138 -7.46 15.66 -1.35
CA LEU A 138 -8.64 15.14 -0.65
C LEU A 138 -9.09 16.13 0.42
N GLU A 139 -10.38 16.44 0.41
CA GLU A 139 -11.02 17.22 1.46
C GLU A 139 -11.36 16.30 2.64
N ILE A 140 -11.00 16.73 3.84
CA ILE A 140 -11.31 15.99 5.08
C ILE A 140 -12.60 16.58 5.64
N VAL A 141 -13.64 15.77 5.64
CA VAL A 141 -14.98 16.15 6.11
C VAL A 141 -15.33 15.41 7.39
N ASP A 142 -16.13 16.07 8.22
CA ASP A 142 -16.70 15.47 9.41
C ASP A 142 -17.69 14.35 9.05
N ASP A 143 -17.81 13.38 9.95
CA ASP A 143 -18.48 12.10 9.72
C ASP A 143 -19.92 12.21 9.19
N ARG A 144 -20.60 13.31 9.55
CA ARG A 144 -21.98 13.62 9.15
C ARG A 144 -22.15 13.89 7.65
N GLU A 145 -21.11 14.35 6.95
CA GLU A 145 -21.18 14.66 5.52
C GLU A 145 -20.72 13.49 4.63
N SER A 146 -19.83 12.64 5.14
CA SER A 146 -19.26 11.51 4.40
C SER A 146 -20.31 10.43 4.01
N LEU A 147 -21.39 10.33 4.79
CA LEU A 147 -22.50 9.39 4.54
C LEU A 147 -23.40 9.81 3.36
N LYS A 148 -23.43 11.10 2.98
CA LYS A 148 -24.27 11.56 1.86
C LYS A 148 -23.75 11.13 0.49
N GLN A 149 -22.46 10.82 0.34
CA GLN A 149 -21.88 10.48 -0.98
C GLN A 149 -21.83 8.97 -1.29
N LYS A 150 -22.05 8.08 -0.32
CA LYS A 150 -22.10 6.61 -0.60
C LYS A 150 -23.38 6.15 -1.30
N GLY A 151 -24.33 7.06 -1.57
CA GLY A 151 -25.62 6.77 -2.21
C GLY A 151 -25.69 6.94 -3.73
N GLY A 152 -24.57 6.94 -4.45
CA GLY A 152 -24.58 7.14 -5.91
C GLY A 152 -23.51 6.35 -6.63
N GLY A 153 -23.91 5.24 -7.26
CA GLY A 153 -23.07 4.49 -8.20
C GLY A 153 -23.52 3.05 -8.36
N LEU A 154 -24.46 2.83 -9.28
CA LEU A 154 -24.70 1.57 -9.99
C LEU A 154 -23.39 1.00 -10.57
#